data_AF-A0A928CT16-F1
#
_entry.id   AF-A0A928CT16-F1
#
_cell.length_a   1.000
_cell.length_b   1.000
_cell.length_c   1.000
_cell.angle_alpha   90.00
_cell.angle_beta   90.00
_cell.angle_gamma   90.00
#
_symmetry.space_group_name_H-M   'P 1'
#
loop_
_entity.id
_entity.type
_entity.pdbx_description
1 polymer ?
#
loop_
_entity_poly.entity_id
_entity_poly.type
_entity_poly.pdbx_seq_one_letter_code
_entity_poly.pdbx_strand_id
1 'polypeptide(L)'
;MNVDSKRIDGHRHLVILAPGAERLKQTSLLRAIQKSRQWTDMLINGEADNVTDLAEKLGHKPSYVTRILSLNNLAPDIVESILAGIEPDGLSIAKLTEQPIPEDWNEQRRLYGFPMR
;
A
#
# COMPACT_ATOMS: atom_id res chain seq x y z
N MET A 1 -25.22 5.81 -1.89
CA MET A 1 -24.32 6.05 -3.02
C MET A 1 -23.67 7.40 -2.79
N ASN A 2 -22.56 7.44 -2.06
CA ASN A 2 -21.85 8.69 -1.77
C ASN A 2 -20.83 8.93 -2.88
N VAL A 3 -20.86 10.11 -3.48
CA VAL A 3 -19.96 10.51 -4.57
C VAL A 3 -19.07 11.62 -4.03
N ASP A 4 -17.85 11.26 -3.64
CA ASP A 4 -16.82 12.25 -3.34
C ASP A 4 -16.19 12.74 -4.65
N SER A 5 -16.27 14.05 -4.89
CA SER A 5 -15.68 14.69 -6.08
C SER A 5 -14.35 15.35 -5.71
N LYS A 6 -13.24 14.88 -6.26
CA LYS A 6 -11.95 15.61 -6.23
C LYS A 6 -11.65 16.19 -7.60
N ARG A 7 -11.34 17.50 -7.65
CA ARG A 7 -10.93 18.19 -8.88
C ARG A 7 -9.43 17.96 -9.10
N ILE A 8 -9.08 17.38 -10.25
CA ILE A 8 -7.71 17.39 -10.77
C ILE A 8 -7.82 17.81 -12.24
N ASP A 9 -7.19 18.93 -12.57
CA ASP A 9 -6.92 19.42 -13.94
C ASP A 9 -8.14 19.65 -14.88
N GLY A 10 -9.16 20.37 -14.40
CA GLY A 10 -10.27 20.85 -15.25
C GLY A 10 -11.27 19.79 -15.72
N HIS A 11 -10.95 18.50 -15.62
CA HIS A 11 -11.82 17.40 -16.02
C HIS A 11 -12.45 16.71 -14.79
N ARG A 12 -13.80 16.71 -14.73
CA ARG A 12 -14.56 15.94 -13.72
C ARG A 12 -14.40 14.45 -14.02
N HIS A 13 -13.46 13.79 -13.35
CA HIS A 13 -13.47 12.35 -13.24
C HIS A 13 -14.44 11.94 -12.13
N LEU A 14 -15.61 11.43 -12.52
CA LEU A 14 -16.52 10.78 -11.58
C LEU A 14 -15.98 9.37 -11.31
N VAL A 15 -15.37 9.17 -10.15
CA VAL A 15 -15.01 7.83 -9.69
C VAL A 15 -16.27 7.18 -9.14
N ILE A 16 -17.00 6.47 -10.00
CA ILE A 16 -18.11 5.61 -9.57
C ILE A 16 -17.50 4.30 -9.08
N LEU A 17 -17.45 4.12 -7.77
CA LEU A 17 -17.05 2.85 -7.17
C LEU A 17 -18.13 1.80 -7.48
N ALA A 18 -17.82 0.85 -8.35
CA ALA A 18 -18.69 -0.29 -8.61
C ALA A 18 -18.89 -1.11 -7.31
N PRO A 19 -20.07 -1.73 -7.09
CA PRO A 19 -20.26 -2.66 -6.01
C PRO A 19 -19.18 -3.76 -6.04
N GLY A 20 -18.39 -3.88 -4.97
CA GLY A 20 -17.26 -4.81 -4.90
C GLY A 20 -15.88 -4.21 -5.21
N ALA A 21 -15.80 -2.97 -5.71
CA ALA A 21 -14.53 -2.27 -5.91
C ALA A 21 -13.72 -2.17 -4.60
N GLU A 22 -14.39 -1.94 -3.46
CA GLU A 22 -13.73 -1.88 -2.14
C GLU A 22 -13.11 -3.23 -1.75
N ARG A 23 -13.82 -4.34 -2.00
CA ARG A 23 -13.30 -5.69 -1.77
C ARG A 23 -12.09 -6.01 -2.65
N LEU A 24 -12.11 -5.55 -3.90
CA LEU A 24 -10.98 -5.70 -4.82
C LEU A 24 -9.77 -4.86 -4.39
N LYS A 25 -9.99 -3.64 -3.88
CA LYS A 25 -8.92 -2.80 -3.30
C LYS A 25 -8.30 -3.47 -2.08
N GLN A 26 -9.12 -3.95 -1.14
CA GLN A 26 -8.66 -4.69 0.03
C GLN A 26 -7.79 -5.88 -0.40
N THR A 27 -8.26 -6.67 -1.36
CA THR A 27 -7.51 -7.82 -1.89
C THR A 27 -6.17 -7.37 -2.50
N SER A 28 -6.13 -6.19 -3.13
CA SER A 28 -4.89 -5.64 -3.71
C SER A 28 -3.89 -5.16 -2.65
N LEU A 29 -4.37 -4.52 -1.57
CA LEU A 29 -3.56 -4.11 -0.42
C LEU A 29 -2.95 -5.34 0.28
N LEU A 30 -3.78 -6.34 0.55
CA LEU A 30 -3.33 -7.59 1.18
C LEU A 30 -2.27 -8.30 0.37
N ARG A 31 -2.48 -8.43 -0.96
CA ARG A 31 -1.47 -9.02 -1.85
C ARG A 31 -0.18 -8.22 -1.87
N ALA A 32 -0.23 -6.90 -1.76
CA ALA A 32 0.97 -6.07 -1.73
C ALA A 32 1.75 -6.25 -0.43
N ILE A 33 1.07 -6.32 0.73
CA ILE A 33 1.70 -6.63 2.02
C ILE A 33 2.29 -8.04 2.00
N GLN A 34 1.57 -9.03 1.46
CA GLN A 34 2.10 -10.38 1.32
C GLN A 34 3.37 -10.41 0.45
N LYS A 35 3.36 -9.69 -0.68
CA LYS A 35 4.55 -9.55 -1.53
C LYS A 35 5.70 -8.86 -0.81
N SER A 36 5.44 -7.81 -0.02
CA SER A 36 6.52 -7.11 0.70
C SER A 36 7.25 -8.04 1.65
N ARG A 37 6.53 -8.94 2.34
CA ARG A 37 7.11 -9.98 3.19
C ARG A 37 7.86 -11.02 2.39
N GLN A 38 7.22 -11.63 1.38
CA GLN A 38 7.84 -12.64 0.51
C GLN A 38 9.14 -12.13 -0.12
N TRP A 39 9.14 -10.90 -0.64
CA TRP A 39 10.31 -10.31 -1.28
C TRP A 39 11.42 -9.95 -0.30
N THR A 40 11.06 -9.67 0.95
CA THR A 40 12.04 -9.51 2.03
C THR A 40 12.69 -10.84 2.36
N ASP A 41 11.92 -11.92 2.42
CA ASP A 41 12.46 -13.26 2.67
C ASP A 41 13.41 -13.68 1.55
N MET A 42 13.10 -13.39 0.29
CA MET A 42 14.00 -13.65 -0.84
C MET A 42 15.35 -12.92 -0.69
N LEU A 43 15.34 -11.67 -0.20
CA LEU A 43 16.58 -10.93 0.05
C LEU A 43 17.35 -11.49 1.25
N ILE A 44 16.66 -11.82 2.35
CA ILE A 44 17.27 -12.35 3.56
C ILE A 44 17.88 -13.74 3.32
N ASN A 45 17.20 -14.58 2.54
CA ASN A 45 17.64 -15.94 2.23
C ASN A 45 18.70 -15.99 1.12
N GLY A 46 19.09 -14.84 0.56
CA GLY A 46 20.06 -14.77 -0.54
C GLY A 46 19.54 -15.32 -1.87
N GLU A 47 18.21 -15.41 -2.04
CA GLU A 47 17.60 -15.71 -3.35
C GLU A 47 17.78 -14.55 -4.33
N ALA A 48 17.95 -13.33 -3.81
CA ALA A 48 18.38 -12.16 -4.55
C ALA A 48 19.42 -11.35 -3.76
N ASP A 49 20.44 -10.83 -4.45
CA ASP A 49 21.56 -10.14 -3.79
C ASP A 49 21.21 -8.72 -3.34
N ASN A 50 20.31 -8.06 -4.06
CA ASN A 50 19.86 -6.70 -3.79
C ASN A 50 18.53 -6.42 -4.50
N VAL A 51 17.98 -5.21 -4.30
CA VAL A 51 16.69 -4.80 -4.87
C VAL A 51 16.69 -4.80 -6.41
N THR A 52 17.81 -4.51 -7.06
CA THR A 52 17.91 -4.50 -8.53
C THR A 52 17.83 -5.92 -9.07
N ASP A 53 18.62 -6.85 -8.51
CA ASP A 53 18.59 -8.27 -8.87
C ASP A 53 17.20 -8.89 -8.59
N LEU A 54 16.62 -8.59 -7.42
CA LEU A 54 15.26 -9.01 -7.10
C LEU A 54 14.24 -8.50 -8.14
N ALA A 55 14.37 -7.25 -8.58
CA ALA A 55 13.49 -6.67 -9.59
C ALA A 55 13.63 -7.36 -10.95
N GLU A 56 14.86 -7.68 -11.37
CA GLU A 56 15.12 -8.44 -12.60
C GLU A 56 14.50 -9.85 -12.53
N LYS A 57 14.73 -10.58 -11.43
CA LYS A 57 14.14 -11.92 -11.20
C LYS A 57 12.62 -11.92 -11.24
N LEU A 58 11.98 -10.86 -10.72
CA LEU A 58 10.53 -10.72 -10.67
C LEU A 58 9.91 -10.09 -11.92
N GLY A 59 10.72 -9.66 -12.91
CA GLY A 59 10.22 -8.96 -14.09
C GLY A 59 9.58 -7.61 -13.77
N HIS A 60 10.14 -6.89 -12.80
CA HIS A 60 9.63 -5.62 -12.31
C HIS A 60 10.69 -4.52 -12.40
N LYS A 61 10.25 -3.25 -12.36
CA LYS A 61 11.18 -2.12 -12.21
C LYS A 61 11.65 -2.05 -10.75
N PRO A 62 12.91 -1.68 -10.48
CA PRO A 62 13.41 -1.51 -9.11
C PRO A 62 12.54 -0.59 -8.26
N SER A 63 12.04 0.51 -8.85
CA SER A 63 11.14 1.45 -8.15
C SER A 63 9.83 0.81 -7.68
N TYR A 64 9.28 -0.15 -8.43
CA TYR A 64 8.09 -0.88 -7.99
C TYR A 64 8.42 -1.85 -6.85
N VAL A 65 9.57 -2.54 -6.93
CA VAL A 65 10.03 -3.43 -5.86
C VAL A 65 10.25 -2.66 -4.57
N THR A 66 10.99 -1.54 -4.61
CA THR A 66 11.19 -0.65 -3.45
C THR A 66 9.86 -0.17 -2.87
N ARG A 67 8.90 0.20 -3.74
CA ARG A 67 7.57 0.67 -3.31
C ARG A 67 6.76 -0.40 -2.60
N ILE A 68 6.88 -1.66 -3.01
CA ILE A 68 6.20 -2.76 -2.30
C ILE A 68 6.96 -3.10 -1.02
N LEU A 69 8.29 -3.18 -1.05
CA LEU A 69 9.11 -3.44 0.14
C LEU A 69 8.90 -2.40 1.24
N SER A 70 8.65 -1.13 0.90
CA SER A 70 8.40 -0.09 1.90
C SER A 70 7.16 -0.35 2.76
N LEU A 71 6.18 -1.15 2.28
CA LEU A 71 5.01 -1.54 3.06
C LEU A 71 5.36 -2.31 4.34
N ASN A 72 6.57 -2.87 4.44
CA ASN A 72 7.06 -3.48 5.67
C ASN A 72 7.23 -2.49 6.83
N ASN A 73 7.33 -1.19 6.52
CA ASN A 73 7.51 -0.11 7.50
C ASN A 73 6.19 0.39 8.11
N LEU A 74 5.05 -0.20 7.71
CA LEU A 74 3.75 0.17 8.28
C LEU A 74 3.67 -0.23 9.75
N ALA A 75 3.03 0.62 10.54
CA ALA A 75 2.71 0.34 11.93
C ALA A 75 1.90 -0.97 12.03
N PRO A 76 2.18 -1.84 13.02
CA PRO A 76 1.53 -3.15 13.14
C PRO A 76 0.00 -3.08 13.13
N ASP A 77 -0.58 -2.09 13.79
CA ASP A 77 -2.03 -1.90 13.88
C ASP A 77 -2.70 -1.45 12.58
N ILE A 78 -1.95 -0.75 11.72
CA ILE A 78 -2.39 -0.43 10.36
C ILE A 78 -2.50 -1.73 9.55
N VAL A 79 -1.49 -2.60 9.64
CA VAL A 79 -1.49 -3.91 8.97
C VAL A 79 -2.64 -4.78 9.49
N GLU A 80 -2.84 -4.83 10.81
CA GLU A 80 -3.96 -5.56 11.44
C GLU A 80 -5.32 -5.06 10.92
N SER A 81 -5.49 -3.75 10.81
CA SER A 81 -6.74 -3.16 10.32
C SER A 81 -7.01 -3.50 8.85
N ILE A 82 -5.98 -3.48 8.00
CA ILE A 82 -6.08 -3.91 6.59
C ILE A 82 -6.45 -5.39 6.49
N LEU A 83 -5.86 -6.24 7.35
CA LEU A 83 -6.20 -7.67 7.45
C LEU A 83 -7.64 -7.89 7.89
N ALA A 84 -8.13 -7.07 8.81
CA ALA A 84 -9.50 -7.13 9.31
C ALA A 84 -10.53 -6.47 8.38
N GLY A 85 -10.11 -5.73 7.35
CA GLY A 85 -11.04 -5.01 6.46
C GLY A 85 -11.71 -3.80 7.09
N ILE A 86 -11.04 -3.20 8.07
CA ILE A 86 -11.50 -2.01 8.80
C ILE A 86 -10.57 -0.81 8.56
N GLU A 87 -9.78 -0.86 7.48
CA GLU A 87 -8.98 0.28 7.07
C GLU A 87 -9.84 1.51 6.69
N PRO A 88 -9.31 2.74 6.86
CA PRO A 88 -10.01 3.96 6.45
C PRO A 88 -10.35 4.01 4.96
N ASP A 89 -11.47 4.65 4.64
CA ASP A 89 -11.93 4.82 3.26
C ASP A 89 -10.88 5.49 2.37
N GLY A 90 -10.67 4.95 1.18
CA GLY A 90 -9.72 5.49 0.21
C GLY A 90 -8.26 5.09 0.45
N LEU A 91 -7.97 4.27 1.47
CA LEU A 91 -6.66 3.66 1.62
C LEU A 91 -6.34 2.78 0.40
N SER A 92 -5.11 2.91 -0.10
CA SER A 92 -4.63 2.17 -1.27
C SER A 92 -3.11 2.13 -1.25
N ILE A 93 -2.50 1.24 -2.03
CA ILE A 93 -1.03 1.21 -2.19
C ILE A 93 -0.55 2.60 -2.65
N ALA A 94 -1.29 3.25 -3.56
CA ALA A 94 -0.97 4.60 -4.02
C ALA A 94 -0.98 5.63 -2.91
N LYS A 95 -1.93 5.55 -1.97
CA LYS A 95 -1.98 6.45 -0.82
C LYS A 95 -0.86 6.17 0.18
N LEU A 96 -0.61 4.89 0.48
CA LEU A 96 0.41 4.46 1.44
C LEU A 96 1.81 4.88 0.99
N THR A 97 2.08 4.81 -0.31
CA THR A 97 3.40 5.10 -0.88
C THR A 97 3.40 6.37 -1.73
N GLU A 98 2.47 7.29 -1.47
CA GLU A 98 2.43 8.63 -2.10
C GLU A 98 3.71 9.41 -1.74
N GLN A 99 4.21 9.18 -0.52
CA GLN A 99 5.47 9.67 0.01
C GLN A 99 6.17 8.52 0.77
N PRO A 100 7.47 8.67 1.14
CA PRO A 100 8.12 7.71 2.02
C PRO A 100 7.28 7.50 3.29
N ILE A 101 7.07 6.24 3.67
CA ILE A 101 6.31 5.91 4.88
C ILE A 101 7.07 6.47 6.09
N PRO A 102 6.45 7.36 6.90
CA PRO A 102 7.10 7.95 8.07
C PRO A 102 7.56 6.88 9.07
N GLU A 103 8.71 7.07 9.71
CA GLU A 103 9.17 6.15 10.77
C GLU A 103 8.32 6.26 12.04
N ASP A 104 7.78 7.45 12.33
CA ASP A 104 6.87 7.68 13.44
C ASP A 104 5.48 7.11 13.13
N TRP A 105 5.06 6.11 13.90
CA TRP A 105 3.75 5.46 13.75
C TRP A 105 2.56 6.39 14.03
N ASN A 106 2.71 7.41 14.88
CA ASN A 106 1.66 8.40 15.08
C ASN A 106 1.48 9.28 13.85
N GLU A 107 2.58 9.64 13.19
CA GLU A 107 2.51 10.34 11.92
C GLU A 107 1.89 9.46 10.82
N GLN A 108 2.22 8.17 10.77
CA GLN A 108 1.55 7.23 9.86
C GLN A 108 0.03 7.21 10.09
N ARG A 109 -0.41 7.03 11.33
CA ARG A 109 -1.83 6.99 11.67
C ARG A 109 -2.55 8.28 11.27
N ARG A 110 -1.95 9.43 11.57
CA ARG A 110 -2.48 10.75 11.18
C ARG A 110 -2.61 10.87 9.66
N LEU A 111 -1.58 10.47 8.93
CA LEU A 111 -1.51 10.56 7.48
C LEU A 111 -2.50 9.64 6.77
N TYR A 112 -2.72 8.45 7.31
CA TYR A 112 -3.54 7.40 6.70
C TYR A 112 -4.96 7.30 7.28
N GLY A 113 -5.31 8.17 8.25
CA GLY A 113 -6.67 8.26 8.80
C GLY A 113 -6.99 7.23 9.89
N PHE A 114 -5.98 6.67 10.54
CA PHE A 114 -6.14 5.73 11.66
C PHE A 114 -6.25 6.47 13.00
N PRO A 115 -6.94 5.90 14.00
CA PRO A 115 -7.01 6.46 15.34
C PRO A 115 -5.62 6.52 15.99
N MET A 116 -5.35 7.59 16.75
CA MET A 116 -4.12 7.71 17.55
C MET A 116 -4.09 6.64 18.65
N ARG A 117 -2.88 6.19 18.99
CA ARG A 117 -2.63 5.29 20.12
C ARG A 117 -1.79 5.99 21.18
#